data_AF-X6LGJ0-F1
#
_entry.id   AF-X6LGJ0-F1
#
_cell.length_a   1.000
_cell.length_b   1.000
_cell.length_c   1.000
_cell.angle_alpha   90.00
_cell.angle_beta   90.00
_cell.angle_gamma   90.00
#
_symmetry.space_group_name_H-M   'P 1'
#
loop_
_entity.id
_entity.type
_entity.pdbx_description
1 polymer ?
#
loop_
_entity_poly.entity_id
_entity_poly.type
_entity_poly.pdbx_seq_one_letter_code
_entity_poly.pdbx_strand_id
1 'polypeptide(L)'
;NDIICGWNDDKEIAKIAKRYKPHLSIGILRPPQLFEKGNAEIDSNAPLTMANFVFEQLCSFTPGYAKDKEMTASEKKKVEEKEQAMYVVLYEYYKQNIIGENKKWKMTLQYHKHLKHIFH
;
A
#
# COMPACT_ATOMS: atom_id res chain seq x y z
N ASN A 1 -0.32 -16.50 -6.88
CA ASN A 1 0.02 -17.26 -5.67
C ASN A 1 1.43 -16.95 -5.13
N ASP A 2 2.27 -16.15 -5.81
CA ASP A 2 3.70 -16.01 -5.47
C ASP A 2 4.16 -14.64 -4.95
N ILE A 3 3.24 -13.68 -4.77
CA ILE A 3 3.61 -12.28 -4.47
C ILE A 3 3.98 -12.07 -2.99
N ILE A 4 3.45 -12.92 -2.08
CA ILE A 4 3.78 -12.92 -0.65
C ILE A 4 5.22 -13.42 -0.41
N CYS A 5 5.85 -14.06 -1.42
CA CYS A 5 7.17 -14.71 -1.32
C CYS A 5 8.37 -13.75 -1.44
N GLY A 6 8.17 -12.48 -1.84
CA GLY A 6 9.25 -11.48 -1.92
C GLY A 6 9.69 -10.91 -0.56
N TRP A 7 8.86 -11.08 0.47
CA TRP A 7 9.09 -10.57 1.82
C TRP A 7 9.45 -11.74 2.74
N ASN A 8 10.70 -12.21 2.67
CA ASN A 8 11.19 -13.33 3.47
C ASN A 8 11.78 -12.92 4.83
N ASP A 9 11.99 -11.62 5.07
CA ASP A 9 12.52 -11.13 6.35
C ASP A 9 11.40 -10.62 7.26
N ASP A 10 10.83 -11.53 8.05
CA ASP A 10 9.82 -11.26 9.07
C ASP A 10 10.19 -10.06 9.97
N LYS A 11 11.48 -9.80 10.24
CA LYS A 11 11.90 -8.66 11.08
C LYS A 11 11.70 -7.32 10.39
N GLU A 12 12.05 -7.24 9.10
CA GLU A 12 11.83 -6.02 8.31
C GLU A 12 10.34 -5.79 8.06
N ILE A 13 9.53 -6.85 7.86
CA ILE A 13 8.06 -6.72 7.79
C ILE A 13 7.53 -6.10 9.08
N ALA A 14 7.87 -6.68 10.23
CA ALA A 14 7.43 -6.19 11.53
C ALA A 14 7.86 -4.73 11.78
N LYS A 15 9.05 -4.34 11.32
CA LYS A 15 9.55 -2.96 11.43
C LYS A 15 8.73 -1.98 10.60
N ILE A 16 8.37 -2.36 9.37
CA ILE A 16 7.51 -1.55 8.50
C ILE A 16 6.09 -1.47 9.09
N ALA A 17 5.54 -2.61 9.53
CA ALA A 17 4.21 -2.73 10.12
C ALA A 17 4.01 -1.83 11.33
N LYS A 18 5.04 -1.62 12.16
CA LYS A 18 5.00 -0.68 13.31
C LYS A 18 4.64 0.76 12.92
N ARG A 19 4.84 1.15 11.66
CA ARG A 19 4.50 2.49 11.14
C ARG A 19 3.03 2.61 10.70
N TYR A 20 2.29 1.50 10.69
CA TYR A 20 0.88 1.45 10.28
C TYR A 20 -0.01 2.35 11.15
N LYS A 21 0.03 2.21 12.48
CA LYS A 21 -0.83 2.99 13.39
C LYS A 21 -0.65 4.51 13.20
N PRO A 22 0.58 5.06 13.17
CA PRO A 22 0.81 6.46 12.83
C PRO A 22 0.18 6.88 11.49
N HIS A 23 0.33 6.07 10.43
CA HIS A 23 -0.22 6.41 9.11
C HIS A 23 -1.75 6.37 9.08
N LEU A 24 -2.36 5.39 9.74
CA LEU A 24 -3.82 5.31 9.84
C LEU A 24 -4.42 6.55 10.51
N SER A 25 -3.76 7.07 11.56
CA SER A 25 -4.26 8.24 12.31
C SER A 25 -4.24 9.55 11.52
N ILE A 26 -3.42 9.65 10.47
CA ILE A 26 -3.32 10.84 9.61
C ILE A 26 -4.49 10.92 8.62
N GLY A 27 -5.07 9.76 8.27
CA GLY A 27 -6.11 9.67 7.25
C GLY A 27 -5.56 9.88 5.83
N ILE A 28 -6.41 9.62 4.84
CA ILE A 28 -6.05 9.66 3.42
C ILE A 28 -7.02 10.59 2.71
N LEU A 29 -6.49 11.69 2.18
CA LEU A 29 -7.26 12.65 1.40
C LEU A 29 -7.25 12.24 -0.06
N ARG A 30 -8.36 12.47 -0.76
CA ARG A 30 -8.44 12.29 -2.21
C ARG A 30 -7.43 13.22 -2.89
N PRO A 31 -6.61 12.73 -3.83
CA PRO A 31 -5.57 13.56 -4.41
C PRO A 31 -6.20 14.61 -5.35
N PRO A 32 -5.66 15.84 -5.40
CA PRO A 32 -6.25 16.93 -6.21
C PRO A 32 -6.42 16.60 -7.68
N GLN A 33 -5.51 15.79 -8.25
CA GLN A 33 -5.60 15.35 -9.64
C GLN A 33 -6.81 14.47 -9.96
N LEU A 34 -7.51 13.94 -8.96
CA LEU A 34 -8.76 13.17 -9.13
C LEU A 34 -10.01 13.98 -8.79
N PHE A 35 -9.85 15.25 -8.38
CA PHE A 35 -10.98 16.11 -8.06
C PHE A 35 -11.71 16.48 -9.34
N GLU A 36 -13.04 16.43 -9.32
CA GLU A 36 -13.94 16.77 -10.44
C GLU A 36 -13.74 15.96 -11.75
N LYS A 37 -12.93 14.90 -11.73
CA LYS A 37 -12.77 14.01 -12.89
C LYS A 37 -13.83 12.91 -12.91
N GLY A 38 -14.45 12.72 -14.07
CA GLY A 38 -15.35 11.60 -14.32
C GLY A 38 -14.60 10.31 -14.61
N ASN A 39 -15.26 9.16 -14.46
CA ASN A 39 -14.63 7.84 -14.67
C ASN A 39 -14.00 7.70 -16.06
N ALA A 40 -14.68 8.15 -17.13
CA ALA A 40 -14.13 8.10 -18.48
C ALA A 40 -12.82 8.90 -18.66
N GLU A 41 -12.67 9.99 -17.92
CA GLU A 41 -11.44 10.80 -17.92
C GLU A 41 -10.31 10.11 -17.13
N ILE A 42 -10.66 9.45 -16.02
CA ILE A 42 -9.72 8.66 -15.22
C ILE A 42 -9.24 7.43 -16.01
N ASP A 43 -10.13 6.73 -16.69
CA ASP A 43 -9.84 5.48 -17.42
C ASP A 43 -9.05 5.71 -18.71
N SER A 44 -9.13 6.91 -19.29
CA SER A 44 -8.38 7.28 -20.49
C SER A 44 -6.96 7.80 -20.20
N ASN A 45 -6.59 7.96 -18.93
CA ASN A 45 -5.29 8.50 -18.51
C ASN A 45 -4.63 7.59 -17.48
N ALA A 46 -3.63 6.82 -17.91
CA ALA A 46 -2.97 5.84 -17.04
C ALA A 46 -2.44 6.39 -15.70
N PRO A 47 -1.79 7.57 -15.63
CA PRO A 47 -1.46 8.22 -14.36
C PRO A 47 -2.67 8.46 -13.43
N LEU A 48 -3.81 8.90 -13.97
CA LEU A 48 -5.03 9.10 -13.19
C LEU A 48 -5.65 7.78 -12.76
N THR A 49 -5.68 6.78 -13.64
CA THR A 49 -6.13 5.42 -13.32
C THR A 49 -5.34 4.85 -12.14
N MET A 50 -4.01 4.96 -12.19
CA MET A 50 -3.13 4.50 -11.11
C MET A 50 -3.34 5.29 -9.82
N ALA A 51 -3.51 6.61 -9.91
CA ALA A 51 -3.79 7.44 -8.75
C ALA A 51 -5.12 7.05 -8.08
N ASN A 52 -6.17 6.82 -8.88
CA ASN A 52 -7.48 6.42 -8.39
C ASN A 52 -7.44 5.03 -7.76
N PHE A 53 -6.82 4.07 -8.44
CA PHE A 53 -6.65 2.71 -7.93
C PHE A 53 -5.94 2.69 -6.58
N VAL A 54 -4.78 3.35 -6.47
CA VAL A 54 -4.02 3.38 -5.20
C VAL A 54 -4.82 4.06 -4.09
N PHE A 55 -5.50 5.17 -4.39
CA PHE A 55 -6.37 5.86 -3.43
C PHE A 55 -7.50 4.94 -2.93
N GLU A 56 -8.22 4.26 -3.83
CA GLU A 56 -9.31 3.36 -3.48
C GLU A 56 -8.84 2.14 -2.68
N GLN A 57 -7.71 1.55 -3.06
CA GLN A 57 -7.08 0.46 -2.30
C GLN A 57 -6.75 0.93 -0.88
N LEU A 58 -6.18 2.11 -0.74
CA LEU A 58 -5.85 2.68 0.56
C LEU A 58 -7.07 3.01 1.43
N CYS A 59 -8.20 3.41 0.83
CA CYS A 59 -9.44 3.67 1.53
C CYS A 59 -10.19 2.39 1.94
N SER A 60 -10.09 1.31 1.15
CA SER A 60 -10.82 0.06 1.37
C SER A 60 -10.02 -1.01 2.11
N PHE A 61 -8.69 -0.94 2.07
CA PHE A 61 -7.83 -1.93 2.69
C PHE A 61 -7.82 -1.79 4.21
N THR A 62 -8.39 -2.78 4.89
CA THR A 62 -8.38 -2.89 6.34
C THR A 62 -7.52 -4.10 6.75
N PRO A 63 -6.31 -3.89 7.31
CA PRO A 63 -5.53 -4.97 7.92
C PRO A 63 -6.32 -5.69 9.01
N GLY A 64 -6.25 -7.02 8.99
CA GLY A 64 -6.92 -7.93 9.90
C GLY A 64 -7.96 -8.82 9.25
N TYR A 65 -8.05 -8.91 7.92
CA TYR A 65 -9.03 -9.78 7.27
C TYR A 65 -8.79 -11.28 7.54
N ALA A 66 -7.56 -11.65 7.91
CA ALA A 66 -7.22 -13.02 8.30
C ALA A 66 -7.61 -13.40 9.73
N LYS A 67 -8.21 -12.48 10.51
CA LYS A 67 -8.57 -12.73 11.93
C LYS A 67 -9.52 -13.92 12.10
N ASP A 68 -10.41 -14.13 11.14
CA ASP A 68 -11.45 -15.16 11.16
C ASP A 68 -10.99 -16.51 10.58
N LYS A 69 -9.78 -16.58 10.01
CA LYS A 69 -9.23 -17.83 9.48
C LYS A 69 -8.71 -18.71 10.63
N GLU A 70 -8.90 -20.03 10.50
CA GLU A 70 -8.34 -21.00 11.43
C GLU A 70 -6.83 -21.10 11.21
N MET A 71 -6.06 -20.52 12.13
CA MET A 71 -4.61 -20.37 12.07
C MET A 71 -4.07 -20.26 13.51
N THR A 72 -2.81 -20.63 13.73
CA THR A 72 -2.16 -20.43 15.03
C THR A 72 -1.97 -18.93 15.32
N ALA A 73 -1.88 -18.56 16.59
CA ALA A 73 -1.71 -17.15 16.99
C ALA A 73 -0.44 -16.51 16.39
N SER A 74 0.63 -17.28 16.24
CA SER A 74 1.88 -16.81 15.61
C SER A 74 1.70 -16.55 14.12
N GLU A 75 0.97 -17.40 13.40
CA GLU A 75 0.67 -17.19 11.98
C GLU A 75 -0.27 -16.01 11.76
N LYS A 76 -1.31 -15.87 12.59
CA LYS A 76 -2.21 -14.71 12.54
C LYS A 76 -1.44 -13.40 12.69
N LYS A 77 -0.52 -13.35 13.65
CA LYS A 77 0.34 -12.19 13.86
C LYS A 77 1.21 -11.88 12.64
N LYS A 78 1.83 -12.88 12.02
CA LYS A 78 2.65 -12.69 10.82
C LYS A 78 1.83 -12.18 9.64
N VAL A 79 0.61 -12.69 9.47
CA VAL A 79 -0.29 -12.22 8.41
C VAL A 79 -0.71 -10.78 8.67
N GLU A 80 -1.07 -10.42 9.90
CA GLU A 80 -1.39 -9.04 10.26
C GLU A 80 -0.21 -8.09 10.02
N GLU A 81 1.02 -8.47 10.40
CA GLU A 81 2.22 -7.68 10.15
C GLU A 81 2.46 -7.48 8.64
N LYS A 82 2.23 -8.51 7.81
CA LYS A 82 2.31 -8.42 6.35
C LYS A 82 1.28 -7.46 5.77
N GLU A 83 0.03 -7.56 6.23
CA GLU A 83 -1.06 -6.67 5.79
C GLU A 83 -0.75 -5.21 6.17
N GLN A 84 -0.35 -4.97 7.42
CA GLN A 84 0.06 -3.64 7.89
C GLN A 84 1.25 -3.09 7.11
N ALA A 85 2.24 -3.92 6.81
CA ALA A 85 3.39 -3.50 6.02
C ALA A 85 3.02 -3.15 4.57
N MET A 86 2.09 -3.91 3.97
CA MET A 86 1.57 -3.63 2.64
C MET A 86 0.86 -2.28 2.59
N TYR A 87 0.01 -1.97 3.59
CA TYR A 87 -0.62 -0.66 3.71
C TYR A 87 0.41 0.47 3.79
N VAL A 88 1.44 0.31 4.64
CA VAL A 88 2.49 1.33 4.81
C VAL A 88 3.24 1.58 3.51
N VAL A 89 3.60 0.53 2.76
CA VAL A 89 4.28 0.68 1.47
C VAL A 89 3.38 1.37 0.44
N LEU A 90 2.10 1.00 0.40
CA LEU A 90 1.15 1.62 -0.52
C LEU A 90 0.93 3.11 -0.18
N TYR A 91 0.86 3.44 1.11
CA TYR A 91 0.74 4.81 1.60
C TYR A 91 2.00 5.64 1.31
N GLU A 92 3.20 5.10 1.53
CA GLU A 92 4.45 5.75 1.16
C GLU A 92 4.53 6.01 -0.36
N TYR A 93 4.12 5.03 -1.17
CA TYR A 93 4.02 5.19 -2.63
C TYR A 93 3.05 6.33 -3.00
N TYR A 94 1.87 6.34 -2.38
CA TYR A 94 0.84 7.37 -2.60
C TYR A 94 1.35 8.77 -2.30
N LYS A 95 2.00 8.94 -1.15
CA LYS A 95 2.60 10.23 -0.76
C LYS A 95 3.66 10.70 -1.77
N GLN A 96 4.53 9.79 -2.20
CA GLN A 96 5.67 10.14 -3.07
C GLN A 96 5.27 10.40 -4.52
N ASN A 97 4.38 9.58 -5.07
CA ASN A 97 4.13 9.53 -6.51
C ASN A 97 2.80 10.18 -6.91
N ILE A 98 1.85 10.30 -5.98
CA ILE A 98 0.52 10.86 -6.27
C ILE A 98 0.39 12.25 -5.63
N ILE A 99 0.60 12.39 -4.31
CA ILE A 99 0.54 13.71 -3.66
C ILE A 99 1.75 14.59 -4.04
N GLY A 100 2.92 13.98 -4.26
CA GLY A 100 4.15 14.71 -4.56
C GLY A 100 4.81 15.34 -3.33
N GLU A 101 4.58 14.81 -2.11
CA GLU A 101 5.36 15.20 -0.94
C GLU A 101 6.85 14.85 -1.15
N ASN A 102 7.72 15.84 -1.00
CA ASN A 102 8.95 16.03 -1.78
C ASN A 102 10.15 15.10 -1.42
N LYS A 103 10.87 14.70 -2.48
CA LYS A 103 12.31 14.39 -2.65
C LYS A 103 13.22 14.27 -1.40
N LYS A 104 13.44 13.03 -0.93
CA LYS A 104 14.75 12.48 -0.49
C LYS A 104 14.53 11.10 0.13
N TRP A 105 14.83 10.01 -0.60
CA TRP A 105 15.40 8.74 -0.10
C TRP A 105 15.80 7.88 -1.32
N LYS A 106 17.04 7.38 -1.35
CA LYS A 106 17.63 6.58 -2.45
C LYS A 106 17.16 5.10 -2.48
N MET A 107 16.02 4.73 -1.91
CA MET A 107 15.56 3.33 -1.82
C MET A 107 14.54 2.91 -2.90
N THR A 108 14.27 3.76 -3.89
CA THR A 108 13.14 3.58 -4.82
C THR A 108 13.34 2.49 -5.88
N LEU A 109 14.57 2.08 -6.21
CA LEU A 109 14.78 1.09 -7.29
C LEU A 109 14.42 -0.36 -6.88
N GLN A 110 14.45 -0.70 -5.60
CA GLN A 110 14.16 -2.06 -5.14
C GLN A 110 12.65 -2.34 -5.08
N TYR A 111 11.85 -1.36 -4.63
CA TYR A 111 10.40 -1.49 -4.50
C TYR A 111 9.65 -1.35 -5.83
N HIS A 112 10.17 -0.57 -6.79
CA HIS A 112 9.53 -0.39 -8.11
C HIS A 112 9.45 -1.71 -8.91
N LYS A 113 10.43 -2.61 -8.75
CA LYS A 113 10.38 -3.97 -9.33
C LYS A 113 9.34 -4.86 -8.64
N HIS A 114 9.17 -4.72 -7.33
CA HIS A 114 8.19 -5.51 -6.56
C HIS A 114 6.75 -5.06 -6.83
N LEU A 115 6.49 -3.75 -6.93
CA LEU A 115 5.14 -3.23 -7.17
C LEU A 115 4.58 -3.60 -8.55
N LYS A 116 5.42 -3.67 -9.60
CA LYS A 116 4.99 -4.17 -10.92
C LYS A 116 4.54 -5.63 -10.91
N HIS A 117 5.08 -6.45 -10.02
CA HIS A 117 4.67 -7.85 -9.85
C HIS A 117 3.44 -8.01 -8.94
N ILE A 118 3.09 -6.99 -8.15
CA ILE A 118 1.94 -7.04 -7.23
C ILE A 118 0.61 -6.76 -7.96
N PHE A 119 0.65 -5.93 -9.01
CA PHE A 119 -0.55 -5.37 -9.65
C PHE A 119 -0.71 -5.72 -11.14
N HIS A 120 -0.06 -6.80 -11.61
CA HIS A 120 -0.17 -7.28 -13.00
C HIS A 120 -0.33 -8.80 -13.07
#